data_AF-A0A228QAK7-F1
#
_entry.id   AF-A0A228QAK7-F1
#
_cell.length_a   1.000
_cell.length_b   1.000
_cell.length_c   1.000
_cell.angle_alpha   90.00
_cell.angle_beta   90.00
_cell.angle_gamma   90.00
#
_symmetry.space_group_name_H-M   'P 1'
#
loop_
_entity.id
_entity.type
_entity.pdbx_description
1 polymer ?
#
loop_
_entity_poly.entity_id
_entity_poly.type
_entity_poly.pdbx_seq_one_letter_code
_entity_poly.pdbx_strand_id
1 'polypeptide(L)'
;MTAVQQTFIEWCIGYVKFRIADAMSVGLMSLETERYDALWTMLERGRYGFLWGDMIEIGRRLFPDAPNAPEGSGLDAAYEHVCTALDDWLPSFVIPPGQVSFLPDPDPPDGEPAA
;
A
#
# COMPACT_ATOMS: atom_id res chain seq x y z
N MET A 1 13.22 -7.23 -18.53
CA MET A 1 11.88 -7.40 -17.94
C MET A 1 10.96 -8.00 -18.99
N THR A 2 10.21 -9.05 -18.65
CA THR A 2 9.27 -9.72 -19.56
C THR A 2 7.87 -9.09 -19.47
N ALA A 3 7.00 -9.37 -20.46
CA ALA A 3 5.62 -8.88 -20.43
C ALA A 3 4.85 -9.33 -19.17
N VAL A 4 5.04 -10.60 -18.75
CA VAL A 4 4.40 -11.16 -17.56
C VAL A 4 4.90 -10.48 -16.28
N GLN A 5 6.21 -10.20 -16.20
CA GLN A 5 6.81 -9.46 -15.09
C GLN A 5 6.25 -8.03 -15.00
N GLN A 6 6.08 -7.37 -16.14
CA GLN A 6 5.52 -6.02 -16.18
C GLN A 6 4.03 -6.01 -15.80
N THR A 7 3.22 -6.93 -16.31
CA THR A 7 1.82 -7.07 -15.90
C THR A 7 1.68 -7.33 -14.40
N PHE A 8 2.59 -8.13 -13.81
CA PHE A 8 2.62 -8.32 -12.36
C PHE A 8 2.91 -7.01 -11.61
N ILE A 9 3.90 -6.23 -12.06
CA ILE A 9 4.23 -4.93 -11.45
C ILE A 9 3.02 -3.98 -11.55
N GLU A 10 2.37 -3.89 -12.71
CA GLU A 10 1.18 -3.05 -12.91
C GLU A 10 0.01 -3.50 -12.02
N TRP A 11 -0.17 -4.82 -11.86
CA TRP A 11 -1.17 -5.37 -10.94
C TRP A 11 -0.87 -5.00 -9.49
N CYS A 12 0.39 -5.10 -9.06
CA CYS A 12 0.84 -4.66 -7.74
C CYS A 12 0.59 -3.17 -7.53
N ILE A 13 0.95 -2.32 -8.50
CA ILE A 13 0.70 -0.88 -8.45
C ILE A 13 -0.80 -0.61 -8.27
N GLY A 14 -1.65 -1.18 -9.12
CA GLY A 14 -3.10 -0.96 -9.07
C GLY A 14 -3.71 -1.42 -7.74
N TYR A 15 -3.31 -2.59 -7.26
CA TYR A 15 -3.77 -3.12 -5.98
C TYR A 15 -3.37 -2.23 -4.81
N VAL A 16 -2.10 -1.80 -4.75
CA VAL A 16 -1.62 -0.95 -3.66
C VAL A 16 -2.30 0.42 -3.67
N LYS A 17 -2.49 1.03 -4.85
CA LYS A 17 -3.26 2.28 -4.99
C LYS A 17 -4.67 2.16 -4.42
N PHE A 18 -5.36 1.06 -4.74
CA PHE A 18 -6.69 0.78 -4.18
C PHE A 18 -6.65 0.67 -2.65
N ARG A 19 -5.68 -0.06 -2.09
CA ARG A 19 -5.57 -0.22 -0.63
C ARG A 19 -5.23 1.07 0.10
N ILE A 20 -4.42 1.94 -0.51
CA ILE A 20 -4.13 3.27 0.03
C ILE A 20 -5.41 4.12 0.02
N ALA A 21 -6.13 4.16 -1.11
CA ALA A 21 -7.38 4.91 -1.22
C ALA A 21 -8.46 4.43 -0.24
N ASP A 22 -8.61 3.11 -0.09
CA ASP A 22 -9.51 2.48 0.89
C ASP A 22 -9.17 2.89 2.32
N ALA A 23 -7.90 2.77 2.72
CA ALA A 23 -7.47 3.15 4.06
C ALA A 23 -7.60 4.66 4.33
N MET A 24 -7.35 5.53 3.35
CA MET A 24 -7.59 6.97 3.52
C MET A 24 -9.08 7.33 3.53
N SER A 25 -9.92 6.61 2.78
CA SER A 25 -11.39 6.84 2.74
C SER A 25 -12.07 6.55 4.09
N VAL A 26 -11.54 5.59 4.85
CA VAL A 26 -12.02 5.20 6.19
C VAL A 26 -11.39 6.07 7.30
N GLY A 27 -10.62 7.12 6.94
CA GLY A 27 -9.99 8.03 7.90
C GLY A 27 -8.85 7.41 8.71
N LEU A 28 -8.35 6.24 8.32
CA LEU A 28 -7.23 5.57 8.99
C LEU A 28 -5.88 6.24 8.68
N MET A 29 -5.82 7.16 7.70
CA MET A 29 -4.57 7.83 7.28
C MET A 29 -4.82 9.31 6.98
N SER A 30 -3.94 10.18 7.50
CA SER A 30 -3.95 11.62 7.22
C SER A 30 -3.23 11.94 5.90
N LEU A 31 -3.73 12.96 5.19
CA LEU A 31 -3.32 13.37 3.83
C LEU A 31 -1.89 13.94 3.75
N GLU A 32 -1.20 14.09 4.88
CA GLU A 32 0.14 14.69 4.98
C GLU A 32 1.27 13.79 4.45
N THR A 33 0.95 12.56 4.00
CA THR A 33 1.98 11.60 3.62
C THR A 33 2.30 11.68 2.12
N GLU A 34 3.33 12.45 1.79
CA GLU A 34 3.79 12.68 0.41
C GLU A 34 4.62 11.52 -0.17
N ARG A 35 4.93 10.49 0.62
CA ARG A 35 5.80 9.37 0.23
C ARG A 35 5.28 8.01 0.72
N TYR A 36 5.37 7.00 -0.12
CA TYR A 36 4.92 5.64 0.16
C TYR A 36 5.67 5.02 1.34
N ASP A 37 6.96 5.32 1.49
CA ASP A 37 7.78 4.84 2.62
C ASP A 37 7.26 5.29 3.99
N ALA A 38 6.79 6.54 4.08
CA ALA A 38 6.20 7.06 5.30
C ALA A 38 4.83 6.42 5.57
N LEU A 39 4.06 6.13 4.52
CA LEU A 39 2.74 5.49 4.59
C LEU A 39 2.82 4.07 5.18
N TRP A 40 3.73 3.22 4.72
CA TRP A 40 3.80 1.86 5.23
C TRP A 40 4.49 1.76 6.61
N THR A 41 5.43 2.66 6.91
CA THR A 41 6.01 2.80 8.26
C THR A 41 4.93 3.13 9.29
N MET A 42 3.99 4.02 8.95
CA MET A 42 2.83 4.34 9.82
C MET A 42 1.87 3.17 10.04
N LEU A 43 1.81 2.21 9.11
CA LEU A 43 0.89 1.08 9.16
C LEU A 43 1.53 -0.23 9.65
N GLU A 44 2.80 -0.19 10.10
CA GLU A 44 3.60 -1.35 10.53
C GLU A 44 3.57 -2.52 9.54
N ARG A 45 3.50 -2.23 8.23
CA ARG A 45 3.43 -3.31 7.22
C ARG A 45 4.81 -3.90 6.97
N GLY A 46 4.90 -5.19 6.65
CA GLY A 46 6.18 -5.88 6.42
C GLY A 46 6.93 -5.39 5.17
N ARG A 47 8.02 -6.10 4.80
CA ARG A 47 8.95 -5.76 3.69
C ARG A 47 8.28 -5.40 2.34
N TYR A 48 7.06 -5.87 2.08
CA TYR A 48 6.30 -5.63 0.84
C TYR A 48 5.01 -4.83 1.05
N GLY A 49 4.93 -4.04 2.13
CA GLY A 49 3.85 -3.10 2.40
C GLY A 49 2.46 -3.74 2.29
N PHE A 50 1.67 -3.28 1.31
CA PHE A 50 0.28 -3.70 1.15
C PHE A 50 0.07 -5.05 0.46
N LEU A 51 1.11 -5.66 -0.11
CA LEU A 51 0.98 -6.92 -0.87
C LEU A 51 0.55 -8.09 0.03
N TRP A 52 -0.33 -8.95 -0.49
CA TRP A 52 -0.73 -10.19 0.17
C TRP A 52 0.27 -11.33 -0.07
N GLY A 53 0.23 -12.35 0.79
CA GLY A 53 1.11 -13.52 0.73
C GLY A 53 1.16 -14.16 -0.67
N ASP A 54 0.00 -14.37 -1.29
CA ASP A 54 -0.09 -14.95 -2.64
C ASP A 54 0.59 -14.07 -3.70
N MET A 55 0.50 -12.75 -3.58
CA MET A 55 1.18 -11.83 -4.51
C MET A 55 2.70 -11.92 -4.33
N ILE A 56 3.17 -12.04 -3.09
CA ILE A 56 4.59 -12.19 -2.78
C ILE A 56 5.11 -13.54 -3.33
N GLU A 57 4.35 -14.62 -3.19
CA GLU A 57 4.70 -15.93 -3.76
C GLU A 57 4.78 -15.89 -5.29
N ILE A 58 3.80 -15.28 -5.95
CA ILE A 58 3.81 -15.09 -7.41
C ILE A 58 5.03 -14.24 -7.81
N GLY A 59 5.28 -13.14 -7.09
CA GLY A 59 6.42 -12.27 -7.31
C GLY A 59 7.75 -13.00 -7.22
N ARG A 60 7.96 -13.82 -6.17
CA ARG A 60 9.18 -14.63 -6.01
C ARG A 60 9.40 -15.63 -7.14
N ARG A 61 8.31 -16.19 -7.71
CA ARG A 61 8.40 -17.09 -8.87
C ARG A 61 8.74 -16.35 -10.15
N LEU A 62 8.23 -15.13 -10.32
CA LEU A 62 8.44 -14.31 -11.52
C LEU A 62 9.78 -13.57 -11.52
N PHE A 63 10.32 -13.26 -10.34
CA PHE A 63 11.58 -12.57 -10.14
C PHE A 63 12.53 -13.41 -9.29
N PRO A 64 13.14 -14.45 -9.87
CA PRO A 64 14.10 -15.28 -9.16
C PRO A 64 15.35 -14.49 -8.80
N ASP A 65 15.96 -14.84 -7.67
CA ASP A 65 17.21 -14.24 -7.21
C ASP A 65 18.36 -14.61 -8.14
N ALA A 66 19.29 -13.66 -8.34
CA ALA A 66 20.53 -13.93 -9.06
C ALA A 66 21.44 -14.86 -8.24
N PRO A 67 22.36 -15.61 -8.88
CA PRO A 67 23.30 -16.46 -8.17
C PRO A 67 24.12 -15.65 -7.15
N ASN A 68 24.14 -16.10 -5.90
CA ASN A 68 24.78 -15.42 -4.74
C ASN A 68 24.12 -14.11 -4.29
N ALA A 69 22.93 -13.80 -4.78
CA ALA A 69 22.17 -12.66 -4.28
C ALA A 69 21.41 -13.02 -2.99
N PRO A 70 21.11 -12.04 -2.13
CA PRO A 70 20.26 -12.24 -0.96
C PRO A 70 18.87 -12.77 -1.34
N GLU A 71 18.27 -13.58 -0.46
CA GLU A 71 16.93 -14.12 -0.68
C GLU A 71 15.90 -12.98 -0.83
N GLY A 72 15.15 -13.03 -1.93
CA GLY A 72 14.11 -12.06 -2.29
C GLY A 72 14.64 -10.80 -2.99
N SER A 73 15.94 -10.69 -3.24
CA SER A 73 16.55 -9.56 -3.97
C SER A 73 15.93 -9.31 -5.36
N GLY A 74 15.53 -10.37 -6.07
CA GLY A 74 14.89 -10.26 -7.37
C GLY A 74 13.52 -9.59 -7.27
N LEU A 75 12.72 -10.00 -6.28
CA LEU A 75 11.42 -9.40 -6.00
C LEU A 75 11.57 -7.99 -5.42
N ASP A 76 12.55 -7.74 -4.58
CA ASP A 76 12.82 -6.41 -4.02
C ASP A 76 13.11 -5.38 -5.11
N ALA A 77 13.95 -5.73 -6.09
CA ALA A 77 14.22 -4.87 -7.24
C ALA A 77 12.96 -4.60 -8.08
N ALA A 78 12.09 -5.60 -8.24
CA ALA A 78 10.82 -5.42 -8.92
C ALA A 78 9.85 -4.55 -8.11
N TYR A 79 9.86 -4.68 -6.78
CA TYR A 79 9.02 -3.93 -5.88
C TYR A 79 9.46 -2.47 -5.74
N GLU A 80 10.76 -2.18 -5.93
CA GLU A 80 11.25 -0.80 -6.03
C GLU A 80 10.54 -0.02 -7.14
N HIS A 81 10.28 -0.64 -8.29
CA HIS A 81 9.47 -0.02 -9.35
C HIS A 81 8.02 0.26 -8.92
N VAL A 82 7.44 -0.60 -8.09
CA VAL A 82 6.10 -0.37 -7.52
C VAL A 82 6.16 0.83 -6.58
N CYS A 83 7.16 0.91 -5.70
CA CYS A 83 7.35 2.02 -4.78
C CYS A 83 7.54 3.35 -5.52
N THR A 84 8.40 3.41 -6.53
CA THR A 84 8.60 4.63 -7.34
C THR A 84 7.30 5.08 -8.00
N ALA A 85 6.53 4.15 -8.59
CA ALA A 85 5.26 4.48 -9.23
C ALA A 85 4.18 4.95 -8.23
N LEU A 86 4.29 4.55 -6.96
CA LEU A 86 3.43 5.02 -5.89
C LEU A 86 3.88 6.38 -5.35
N ASP A 87 5.19 6.60 -5.19
CA ASP A 87 5.78 7.88 -4.81
C ASP A 87 5.45 8.98 -5.83
N ASP A 88 5.45 8.68 -7.13
CA ASP A 88 5.03 9.64 -8.16
C ASP A 88 3.53 9.93 -8.12
N TRP A 89 2.73 8.93 -7.72
CA TRP A 89 1.28 9.03 -7.73
C TRP A 89 0.72 9.70 -6.47
N LEU A 90 1.32 9.46 -5.30
CA LEU A 90 0.84 9.94 -4.00
C LEU A 90 0.67 11.47 -3.92
N PRO A 91 1.61 12.30 -4.38
CA PRO A 91 1.44 13.76 -4.40
C PRO A 91 0.29 14.23 -5.30
N SER A 92 -0.04 13.44 -6.33
CA SER A 92 -1.17 13.72 -7.24
C SER A 92 -2.50 13.18 -6.73
N PHE A 93 -2.48 12.39 -5.65
CA PHE A 93 -3.65 11.74 -5.11
C PHE A 93 -4.45 12.72 -4.24
N VAL A 94 -5.55 13.22 -4.80
CA VAL A 94 -6.52 14.04 -4.08
C VAL A 94 -7.76 13.22 -3.84
N ILE A 95 -8.13 13.02 -2.57
CA ILE A 95 -9.42 12.40 -2.23
C ILE A 95 -10.51 13.45 -2.47
N PRO A 96 -11.51 13.16 -3.33
CA PRO A 96 -12.65 14.05 -3.49
C PRO A 96 -13.36 14.19 -2.14
N PRO A 97 -13.64 15.42 -1.67
CA PRO A 97 -14.21 15.67 -0.33
C PRO A 97 -15.57 15.00 -0.08
N GLY A 98 -16.24 14.46 -1.11
CA GLY A 98 -17.49 13.70 -0.98
C GLY A 98 -17.35 12.18 -0.84
N GLN A 99 -16.14 11.61 -0.85
CA GLN A 99 -15.88 10.17 -0.71
C GLN A 99 -15.23 9.78 0.63
N VAL A 100 -15.09 10.74 1.54
CA VAL A 100 -14.65 10.47 2.92
C VAL A 100 -15.88 10.02 3.70
N SER A 101 -16.01 8.72 3.93
CA SER A 101 -16.90 8.23 4.98
C SER A 101 -16.13 8.29 6.27
N PHE A 102 -16.42 9.30 7.08
CA PHE A 102 -16.06 9.26 8.48
C PHE A 102 -16.77 8.04 9.09
N LEU A 103 -16.02 7.20 9.79
CA LEU A 103 -16.64 6.23 10.69
C LEU A 103 -17.63 7.00 11.58
N PRO A 104 -18.86 6.49 11.78
CA PRO A 104 -19.76 7.12 12.73
C PRO A 104 -19.05 7.25 14.07
N ASP A 105 -19.24 8.38 14.75
CA ASP A 105 -18.66 8.60 16.06
C ASP A 105 -18.94 7.38 16.95
N PRO A 106 -17.95 6.89 17.71
CA PRO A 106 -18.19 5.81 18.64
C PRO A 106 -19.33 6.24 19.56
N ASP A 107 -20.35 5.37 19.67
CA ASP A 107 -21.44 5.62 20.60
C ASP A 107 -20.85 5.96 21.97
N PRO A 108 -21.34 7.03 22.63
CA PRO A 108 -20.88 7.36 23.97
C PRO A 108 -21.05 6.11 24.86
N PRO A 109 -20.08 5.82 25.74
CA PRO A 109 -20.19 4.66 26.60
C PRO A 109 -21.54 4.72 27.34
N ASP A 110 -22.31 3.64 27.25
CA ASP A 110 -23.57 3.48 27.97
C ASP A 110 -23.35 3.71 29.47
N GLY A 111 -23.51 4.94 29.96
CA GLY A 111 -23.40 5.19 31.40
C GLY A 111 -23.07 6.57 31.93
N GLU A 112 -22.85 7.63 31.15
CA GLU A 112 -22.66 8.98 31.75
C GLU A 112 -23.90 9.88 31.57
N PRO A 113 -24.63 10.20 32.66
CA PRO A 113 -25.64 11.24 32.61
C PRO A 113 -24.96 12.60 32.50
N ALA A 114 -25.42 13.40 31.53
CA ALA A 114 -25.04 14.81 31.41
C ALA A 114 -25.35 15.55 32.72
N ALA A 115 -24.32 16.18 33.30
CA ALA A 115 -24.42 17.12 34.40
C ALA A 115 -24.10 18.53 33.90
#